data_AF-B4K3P5-F1
#
_entry.id   AF-B4K3P5-F1
#
_cell.length_a   1.000
_cell.length_b   1.000
_cell.length_c   1.000
_cell.angle_alpha   90.00
_cell.angle_beta   90.00
_cell.angle_gamma   90.00
#
_symmetry.space_group_name_H-M   'P 1'
#
loop_
_entity.id
_entity.type
_entity.pdbx_description
1 polymer ?
#
loop_
_entity_poly.entity_id
_entity_poly.type
_entity_poly.pdbx_seq_one_letter_code
_entity_poly.pdbx_strand_id
1 'polypeptide(L)'
;MADPFIREHIEDLLRNIRTQVLIKLIRPYKNIAIPFIANALNIWPIEVESLLVSCILDDTIKGRIDQVNQVLQLDKINSSAARYNALEKWSNQIQSLQFAVVQKMA
;
A
#
# COMPACT_ATOMS: atom_id res chain seq x y z
N MET A 1 -12.83 -30.22 21.21
CA MET A 1 -11.40 -30.23 21.59
C MET A 1 -10.59 -29.87 20.35
N ALA A 2 -10.67 -28.60 19.94
CA ALA A 2 -9.82 -28.07 18.87
C ALA A 2 -8.78 -27.23 19.59
N ASP A 3 -7.52 -27.60 19.44
CA ASP A 3 -6.40 -27.09 20.22
C ASP A 3 -6.38 -25.54 20.20
N PRO A 4 -6.44 -24.86 21.36
CA PRO A 4 -6.51 -23.41 21.41
C PRO A 4 -5.30 -22.76 20.72
N PHE A 5 -4.14 -23.39 20.83
CA PHE A 5 -2.89 -22.91 20.25
C PHE A 5 -2.90 -22.97 18.71
N ILE A 6 -3.35 -24.09 18.16
CA ILE A 6 -3.45 -24.29 16.70
C ILE A 6 -4.50 -23.35 16.12
N ARG A 7 -5.61 -23.13 16.83
CA ARG A 7 -6.69 -22.25 16.37
C ARG A 7 -6.23 -20.80 16.25
N GLU A 8 -5.45 -20.30 17.21
CA GLU A 8 -4.89 -18.94 17.18
C GLU A 8 -3.93 -18.75 15.99
N HIS A 9 -3.08 -19.73 15.71
CA HIS A 9 -2.09 -19.63 14.62
C HIS A 9 -2.68 -19.92 13.24
N ILE A 10 -3.79 -20.66 13.14
CA ILE A 10 -4.49 -20.96 11.88
C ILE A 10 -5.07 -19.68 11.26
N GLU A 11 -5.59 -18.75 12.06
CA GLU A 11 -6.18 -17.51 11.56
C GLU A 11 -5.13 -16.63 10.87
N ASP A 12 -3.95 -16.48 11.47
CA ASP A 12 -2.81 -15.78 10.87
C ASP A 12 -2.25 -16.48 9.63
N LEU A 13 -2.17 -17.81 9.64
CA LEU A 13 -1.77 -18.60 8.46
C LEU A 13 -2.74 -18.39 7.29
N LEU A 14 -4.05 -18.43 7.55
CA LEU A 14 -5.09 -18.16 6.55
C LEU A 14 -4.96 -16.75 5.98
N ARG A 15 -4.73 -15.76 6.84
CA ARG A 15 -4.51 -14.36 6.43
C ARG A 15 -3.30 -14.25 5.50
N ASN A 16 -2.17 -14.85 5.88
CA ASN A 16 -0.94 -14.83 5.06
C ASN A 16 -1.12 -15.49 3.69
N ILE A 17 -1.79 -16.65 3.64
CA ILE A 17 -2.08 -17.34 2.37
C ILE A 17 -2.99 -16.47 1.49
N ARG A 18 -4.03 -15.85 2.06
CA ARG A 18 -4.94 -14.95 1.34
C ARG A 18 -4.20 -13.74 0.78
N THR A 19 -3.30 -13.13 1.55
CA THR A 19 -2.47 -12.01 1.08
C THR A 19 -1.58 -12.41 -0.10
N GLN A 20 -0.94 -13.58 -0.04
CA GLN A 20 -0.11 -14.09 -1.15
C GLN A 20 -0.93 -14.32 -2.43
N VAL A 21 -2.11 -14.94 -2.30
CA VAL A 21 -3.03 -15.17 -3.43
C VAL A 21 -3.53 -13.85 -3.99
N LEU A 22 -3.88 -12.89 -3.13
CA LEU A 22 -4.31 -11.56 -3.51
C LEU A 22 -3.23 -10.85 -4.34
N ILE A 23 -1.98 -10.82 -3.86
CA ILE A 23 -0.84 -10.20 -4.58
C ILE A 23 -0.67 -10.81 -5.96
N LYS A 24 -0.76 -12.14 -6.07
CA LYS A 24 -0.63 -12.85 -7.35
C LYS A 24 -1.79 -12.52 -8.30
N LEU A 25 -3.00 -12.37 -7.77
CA LEU A 25 -4.21 -12.06 -8.53
C LEU A 25 -4.20 -10.62 -9.07
N ILE A 26 -3.74 -9.65 -8.28
CA ILE A 26 -3.76 -8.23 -8.67
C ILE A 26 -2.61 -7.84 -9.61
N ARG A 27 -1.50 -8.60 -9.61
CA ARG A 27 -0.26 -8.27 -10.35
C ARG A 27 -0.45 -7.90 -11.84
N PRO A 28 -1.31 -8.57 -12.62
CA PRO A 28 -1.47 -8.24 -14.05
C PRO A 28 -2.46 -7.11 -14.31
N TYR A 29 -3.22 -6.65 -13.30
CA TYR A 29 -4.27 -5.65 -13.50
C TYR A 29 -3.79 -4.26 -13.09
N LYS A 30 -4.30 -3.23 -13.77
CA LYS A 30 -4.11 -1.82 -13.36
C LYS A 30 -5.27 -1.33 -12.51
N ASN A 31 -6.48 -1.74 -12.90
CA ASN A 31 -7.72 -1.49 -12.20
C ASN A 31 -8.43 -2.83 -12.05
N ILE A 32 -8.87 -3.16 -10.84
CA ILE A 32 -9.56 -4.41 -10.56
C ILE A 32 -10.76 -4.14 -9.65
N ALA A 33 -11.90 -4.73 -9.96
CA ALA A 33 -13.10 -4.56 -9.16
C ALA A 33 -13.00 -5.38 -7.86
N ILE A 34 -13.30 -4.78 -6.72
CA ILE A 34 -13.34 -5.43 -5.40
C ILE A 34 -14.29 -6.65 -5.40
N PRO A 35 -15.48 -6.61 -6.04
CA PRO A 35 -16.36 -7.77 -6.13
C PRO A 35 -15.72 -8.96 -6.88
N PHE A 36 -14.84 -8.70 -7.84
CA PHE A 36 -14.13 -9.76 -8.55
C PHE A 36 -13.11 -10.45 -7.62
N ILE A 37 -12.40 -9.67 -6.81
CA ILE A 37 -11.47 -10.17 -5.80
C ILE A 37 -12.23 -10.97 -4.73
N ALA A 38 -13.38 -10.47 -4.27
CA ALA A 38 -14.25 -11.11 -3.30
C ALA A 38 -14.70 -12.51 -3.77
N ASN A 39 -15.13 -12.61 -5.04
CA ASN A 39 -15.50 -13.89 -5.65
C ASN A 39 -14.30 -14.85 -5.79
N ALA A 40 -13.12 -14.33 -6.15
CA ALA A 40 -11.92 -15.16 -6.30
C ALA A 40 -11.39 -15.71 -4.97
N LEU A 41 -11.53 -14.95 -3.87
CA LEU A 41 -11.12 -15.36 -2.52
C LEU A 41 -12.25 -16.00 -1.69
N ASN A 42 -13.47 -16.00 -2.23
CA ASN A 42 -14.69 -16.49 -1.57
C ASN A 42 -14.92 -15.88 -0.17
N ILE A 43 -14.76 -14.56 -0.07
CA ILE A 43 -14.95 -13.77 1.17
C ILE A 43 -15.81 -12.54 0.90
N TRP A 44 -16.33 -11.92 1.96
CA TRP A 44 -17.16 -10.74 1.83
C TRP A 44 -16.36 -9.53 1.34
N PRO A 45 -16.96 -8.66 0.50
CA PRO A 45 -16.27 -7.47 -0.02
C PRO A 45 -15.77 -6.54 1.09
N ILE A 46 -16.48 -6.46 2.23
CA ILE A 46 -16.05 -5.67 3.39
C ILE A 46 -14.75 -6.21 4.02
N GLU A 47 -14.58 -7.54 4.05
CA GLU A 47 -13.36 -8.16 4.57
C GLU A 47 -12.20 -7.99 3.58
N VAL A 48 -12.48 -8.03 2.27
CA VAL A 48 -11.49 -7.72 1.22
C VAL A 48 -10.99 -6.29 1.37
N GLU A 49 -11.88 -5.33 1.62
CA GLU A 49 -11.49 -3.92 1.86
C GLU A 49 -10.58 -3.80 3.08
N SER A 50 -10.93 -4.41 4.21
CA SER A 50 -10.09 -4.40 5.41
C SER A 50 -8.71 -5.03 5.19
N LEU A 51 -8.66 -6.13 4.43
CA LEU A 51 -7.42 -6.79 4.05
C LEU A 51 -6.58 -5.90 3.13
N LEU A 52 -7.20 -5.26 2.13
CA LEU A 52 -6.54 -4.34 1.21
C LEU A 52 -5.97 -3.12 1.94
N VAL A 53 -6.73 -2.53 2.88
CA VAL A 53 -6.25 -1.43 3.72
C VAL A 53 -5.01 -1.85 4.51
N SER A 54 -5.04 -3.02 5.15
CA SER A 54 -3.87 -3.55 5.87
C SER A 54 -2.67 -3.72 4.93
N CYS A 55 -2.88 -4.33 3.76
CA CYS A 55 -1.81 -4.57 2.79
C CYS A 55 -1.21 -3.27 2.22
N ILE A 56 -2.01 -2.21 2.07
CA ILE A 56 -1.55 -0.89 1.65
C ILE A 56 -0.73 -0.23 2.76
N LEU A 57 -1.18 -0.33 4.02
CA LEU A 57 -0.44 0.17 5.18
C LEU A 57 0.90 -0.54 5.36
N ASP A 58 0.96 -1.84 5.07
CA ASP A 58 2.18 -2.64 5.11
C ASP A 58 3.13 -2.42 3.90
N ASP A 59 2.81 -1.47 3.00
CA ASP A 59 3.51 -1.18 1.73
C ASP A 59 3.63 -2.39 0.76
N THR A 60 2.94 -3.50 1.06
CA THR A 60 2.93 -4.70 0.20
C THR A 60 2.20 -4.48 -1.12
N ILE A 61 1.17 -3.61 -1.10
CA ILE A 61 0.38 -3.24 -2.28
C ILE A 61 0.42 -1.72 -2.43
N LYS A 62 0.90 -1.24 -3.57
CA LYS A 62 0.89 0.19 -3.92
C LYS A 62 -0.33 0.50 -4.76
N GLY A 63 -1.36 1.02 -4.12
CA GLY A 63 -2.60 1.36 -4.78
C GLY A 63 -3.52 2.22 -3.93
N ARG A 64 -4.62 2.63 -4.56
CA ARG A 64 -5.70 3.41 -3.95
C ARG A 64 -7.00 2.64 -4.11
N ILE A 65 -7.81 2.67 -3.07
CA ILE A 65 -9.14 2.06 -3.07
C ILE A 65 -10.14 3.16 -3.45
N ASP A 66 -10.89 2.95 -4.52
CA ASP A 66 -12.08 3.72 -4.85
C ASP A 66 -13.30 2.99 -4.30
N GLN A 67 -13.75 3.40 -3.12
CA GLN A 67 -14.87 2.76 -2.43
C GLN A 67 -16.21 3.01 -3.13
N VAL A 68 -16.36 4.11 -3.88
CA VAL A 68 -17.61 4.45 -4.58
C VAL A 68 -17.79 3.55 -5.79
N ASN A 69 -16.75 3.41 -6.61
CA ASN A 69 -16.78 2.54 -7.78
C ASN A 69 -16.43 1.08 -7.45
N GLN A 70 -16.05 0.78 -6.20
CA GLN A 70 -15.61 -0.54 -5.75
C GLN A 70 -14.46 -1.09 -6.60
N VAL A 71 -13.47 -0.25 -6.87
CA VAL A 71 -12.30 -0.57 -7.71
C VAL A 71 -11.01 -0.28 -6.96
N LEU A 72 -10.08 -1.23 -6.99
CA LEU A 72 -8.69 -1.04 -6.58
C LEU A 72 -7.89 -0.54 -7.79
N GLN A 73 -7.31 0.65 -7.66
CA GLN A 73 -6.42 1.25 -8.65
C GLN A 73 -4.98 1.05 -8.17
N LEU A 74 -4.17 0.34 -8.96
CA LEU A 74 -2.76 0.15 -8.63
C LEU A 74 -1.95 1.34 -9.15
N ASP A 75 -1.15 1.91 -8.25
CA ASP A 75 -0.33 3.07 -8.56
C ASP A 75 0.84 2.60 -9.46
N LYS A 76 1.03 3.25 -10.60
CA LYS A 76 2.23 2.99 -11.39
C LYS A 76 3.40 3.59 -10.62
N ILE A 77 4.51 2.84 -10.51
CA ILE A 77 5.76 3.35 -9.94
C ILE A 77 6.14 4.61 -10.71
N ASN A 78 5.86 5.76 -10.11
CA ASN A 78 6.14 7.06 -10.70
C ASN A 78 7.65 7.30 -10.55
N SER A 79 8.41 6.88 -11.56
CA SER A 79 9.88 7.01 -11.61
C SER A 79 10.35 8.45 -11.35
N SER A 80 9.51 9.44 -11.65
CA SER A 80 9.80 10.86 -11.43
C SER A 80 9.79 11.30 -9.96
N ALA A 81 9.11 10.57 -9.06
CA ALA A 81 8.98 10.98 -7.65
C ALA A 81 10.34 11.06 -6.94
N ALA A 82 11.25 10.13 -7.23
CA ALA A 82 12.60 10.14 -6.67
C ALA A 82 13.40 11.38 -7.09
N ARG A 83 13.25 11.80 -8.35
CA ARG A 83 13.92 13.00 -8.88
C ARG A 83 13.41 14.28 -8.23
N TYR A 84 12.09 14.42 -8.10
CA TYR A 84 11.50 15.59 -7.45
C TYR A 84 11.87 15.67 -5.97
N ASN A 85 11.91 14.54 -5.27
CA ASN A 85 12.31 14.49 -3.86
C ASN A 85 13.80 14.87 -3.68
N ALA A 86 14.69 14.45 -4.60
CA ALA A 86 16.08 14.88 -4.59
C ALA A 86 16.24 16.39 -4.84
N LEU A 87 15.46 16.97 -5.77
CA LEU A 87 15.43 18.41 -6.03
C LEU A 87 14.91 19.21 -4.84
N GLU A 88 13.87 18.73 -4.16
CA GLU A 88 13.33 19.35 -2.95
C GLU A 88 14.38 19.36 -1.82
N LYS A 89 15.06 18.22 -1.59
CA LYS A 89 16.17 18.16 -0.62
C LYS A 89 17.27 19.16 -0.95
N TRP A 90 17.66 19.27 -2.22
CA TRP A 90 18.67 20.22 -2.65
C TRP A 90 18.24 21.67 -2.42
N SER A 91 17.00 22.00 -2.78
CA SER A 91 16.42 23.34 -2.54
C SER A 91 16.45 23.71 -1.05
N ASN A 92 16.06 22.79 -0.17
CA ASN A 92 16.07 23.01 1.28
C ASN A 92 17.49 23.26 1.81
N GLN A 93 18.49 22.52 1.33
CA GLN A 93 19.89 22.71 1.73
C GLN A 93 20.45 24.06 1.27
N ILE A 94 20.12 24.50 0.05
CA ILE A 94 20.50 25.84 -0.44
C ILE A 94 19.88 26.92 0.43
N GLN A 95 18.60 26.78 0.80
CA GLN A 95 17.91 27.74 1.65
C GLN A 95 18.55 27.82 3.04
N SER A 96 18.91 26.68 3.64
CA SER A 96 19.66 26.66 4.92
C SER A 96 21.04 27.32 4.79
N LEU A 97 21.77 27.08 3.70
CA LEU A 97 23.07 27.70 3.45
C LEU A 97 22.93 29.23 3.29
N GLN A 98 21.96 29.67 2.51
CA GLN A 98 21.67 31.10 2.31
C GLN A 98 21.37 31.78 3.64
N PHE A 99 20.56 31.18 4.50
CA PHE A 99 20.26 31.71 5.83
C PHE A 99 21.53 31.81 6.70
N ALA A 100 22.38 30.77 6.68
CA ALA A 100 23.63 30.76 7.44
C ALA A 100 24.64 31.82 6.97
N VAL A 101 24.72 32.07 5.65
CA VAL A 101 25.59 33.12 5.09
C VAL A 101 25.07 34.51 5.45
N VAL A 102 23.76 34.74 5.32
CA VAL A 102 23.15 36.04 5.69
C VAL A 102 23.32 36.34 7.17
N GLN A 103 23.16 35.35 8.06
CA GLN A 103 23.42 35.52 9.49
C GLN A 103 24.88 35.83 9.83
N LYS A 104 25.85 35.44 8.98
CA LYS A 104 27.26 35.78 9.18
C LYS A 104 27.66 37.12 8.57
N MET A 105 26.84 37.69 7.68
CA MET A 105 27.10 39.00 7.06
C MET A 105 26.41 40.16 7.81
N ALA A 106 25.43 39.86 8.67
CA ALA A 106 24.90 40.78 9.68
C ALA A 106 25.74 40.74 10.96
#